data_AF-A0A0C3KPM1-F1
#
_entry.id   AF-A0A0C3KPM1-F1
#
_cell.length_a   1.000
_cell.length_b   1.000
_cell.length_c   1.000
_cell.angle_alpha   90.00
_cell.angle_beta   90.00
_cell.angle_gamma   90.00
#
_symmetry.space_group_name_H-M   'P 1'
#
loop_
_entity.id
_entity.type
_entity.pdbx_description
1 polymer ?
#
loop_
_entity_poly.entity_id
_entity_poly.type
_entity_poly.pdbx_seq_one_letter_code
_entity_poly.pdbx_strand_id
1 'polypeptide(L)'
;MPRSKIPEPIQVLSPELLDKLKERTEGTLLDLIKKNKDTRYVAESPVFGGFRSALEHLSKDEGNDEVRDDTLLESYRSAIPLTTYDSYEPFIKKFLERNCQEDDVRDMFSPGLPYFVAVSSSTT
;
A
#
# COMPACT_ATOMS: atom_id res chain seq x y z
N MET A 1 25.13 18.08 -36.28
CA MET A 1 24.18 17.34 -35.41
C MET A 1 23.88 18.20 -34.18
N PRO A 2 22.62 18.48 -33.85
CA PRO A 2 22.31 19.32 -32.69
C PRO A 2 22.64 18.55 -31.39
N ARG A 3 23.42 19.17 -30.51
CA ARG A 3 23.72 18.65 -29.16
C ARG A 3 22.40 18.50 -28.40
N SER A 4 22.10 17.28 -27.97
CA SER A 4 20.98 17.02 -27.04
C SER A 4 21.22 17.86 -25.78
N LYS A 5 20.37 18.87 -25.55
CA LYS A 5 20.41 19.68 -24.34
C LYS A 5 19.86 18.81 -23.21
N ILE A 6 20.66 18.60 -22.17
CA ILE A 6 20.17 18.00 -20.93
C ILE A 6 19.03 18.90 -20.43
N PRO A 7 17.81 18.37 -20.21
CA PRO A 7 16.69 19.16 -19.72
C PRO A 7 17.06 19.76 -18.35
N GLU A 8 16.82 21.05 -18.17
CA GLU A 8 17.00 21.67 -16.85
C GLU A 8 15.95 21.13 -15.87
N PRO A 9 16.32 20.86 -14.61
CA PRO A 9 15.38 20.35 -13.61
C PRO A 9 14.19 21.29 -13.40
N ILE A 10 12.99 20.74 -13.44
CA ILE A 10 11.77 21.48 -13.16
C ILE A 10 11.68 21.69 -11.64
N GLN A 11 11.77 22.95 -11.17
CA GLN A 11 11.65 23.26 -9.74
C GLN A 11 10.21 23.36 -9.25
N VAL A 12 9.28 23.70 -10.14
CA VAL A 12 7.85 23.83 -9.83
C VAL A 12 7.05 23.18 -10.96
N LEU A 13 6.16 22.27 -10.61
CA LEU A 13 5.28 21.63 -11.57
C LEU A 13 4.27 22.65 -12.11
N SER A 14 4.04 22.64 -13.42
CA SER A 14 2.88 23.34 -13.98
C SER A 14 1.58 22.71 -13.44
N PRO A 15 0.45 23.44 -13.43
CA PRO A 15 -0.84 22.88 -13.00
C PRO A 15 -1.18 21.57 -13.73
N GLU A 16 -0.96 21.52 -15.04
CA GLU A 16 -1.20 20.30 -15.83
C GLU A 16 -0.33 19.11 -15.38
N LEU A 17 0.95 19.35 -15.08
CA LEU A 17 1.85 18.29 -14.59
C LEU A 17 1.52 17.88 -13.16
N LEU A 18 1.05 18.81 -12.33
CA LEU A 18 0.57 18.53 -10.99
C LEU A 18 -0.67 17.64 -11.02
N ASP A 19 -1.65 17.96 -11.87
CA ASP A 19 -2.88 17.19 -12.03
C ASP A 19 -2.58 15.77 -12.53
N LYS A 20 -1.73 15.64 -13.56
CA LYS A 20 -1.26 14.33 -14.07
C LYS A 20 -0.52 13.53 -13.00
N LEU A 21 0.32 14.18 -12.20
CA LEU A 21 1.03 13.52 -11.11
C LEU A 21 0.06 13.04 -10.03
N LYS A 22 -0.94 13.87 -9.68
CA LYS A 22 -1.95 13.53 -8.69
C LYS A 22 -2.77 12.34 -9.16
N GLU A 23 -3.33 12.40 -10.37
CA GLU A 23 -4.11 11.30 -10.97
C GLU A 23 -3.32 9.99 -10.98
N ARG A 24 -2.06 10.02 -11.46
CA ARG A 24 -1.21 8.82 -11.49
C ARG A 24 -0.94 8.28 -10.08
N THR A 25 -0.62 9.17 -9.14
CA THR A 25 -0.31 8.79 -7.75
C THR A 25 -1.53 8.17 -7.07
N GLU A 26 -2.70 8.80 -7.21
CA GLU A 26 -3.94 8.34 -6.61
C GLU A 26 -4.42 7.03 -7.23
N GLY A 27 -4.37 6.90 -8.55
CA GLY A 27 -4.68 5.64 -9.25
C GLY A 27 -3.75 4.51 -8.82
N THR A 28 -2.44 4.77 -8.72
CA THR A 28 -1.47 3.76 -8.24
C THR A 28 -1.77 3.34 -6.80
N LEU A 29 -2.07 4.29 -5.92
CA LEU A 29 -2.41 3.99 -4.53
C LEU A 29 -3.69 3.16 -4.45
N LEU A 30 -4.72 3.51 -5.22
CA LEU A 30 -5.97 2.77 -5.29
C LEU A 30 -5.74 1.32 -5.74
N ASP A 31 -4.95 1.11 -6.80
CA ASP A 31 -4.60 -0.24 -7.29
C ASP A 31 -3.89 -1.05 -6.21
N LEU A 32 -2.96 -0.43 -5.48
CA LEU A 32 -2.29 -1.08 -4.35
C LEU A 32 -3.25 -1.44 -3.23
N ILE A 33 -4.20 -0.58 -2.90
CA ILE A 33 -5.22 -0.86 -1.87
C ILE A 33 -6.09 -2.03 -2.32
N LYS A 34 -6.69 -1.95 -3.52
CA LYS A 34 -7.57 -3.00 -4.06
C LYS A 34 -6.86 -4.35 -4.13
N LYS A 35 -5.59 -4.37 -4.53
CA LYS A 35 -4.80 -5.59 -4.64
C LYS A 35 -4.39 -6.19 -3.30
N ASN A 36 -4.13 -5.36 -2.28
CA ASN A 36 -3.54 -5.82 -1.03
C ASN A 36 -4.51 -5.81 0.16
N LYS A 37 -5.74 -5.30 0.02
CA LYS A 37 -6.71 -5.18 1.13
C LYS A 37 -7.08 -6.52 1.80
N ASP A 38 -6.96 -7.61 1.05
CA ASP A 38 -7.31 -8.97 1.51
C ASP A 38 -6.06 -9.76 1.97
N THR A 39 -4.90 -9.11 2.05
CA THR A 39 -3.66 -9.74 2.54
C THR A 39 -3.71 -9.96 4.04
N ARG A 40 -2.92 -10.92 4.52
CA ARG A 40 -2.92 -11.29 5.94
C ARG A 40 -2.48 -10.16 6.84
N TYR A 41 -1.53 -9.33 6.42
CA TYR A 41 -1.12 -8.17 7.22
C TYR A 41 -2.27 -7.18 7.41
N VAL A 42 -3.06 -6.90 6.38
CA VAL A 42 -4.24 -6.03 6.50
C VAL A 42 -5.32 -6.67 7.38
N ALA A 43 -5.53 -7.97 7.25
CA ALA A 43 -6.53 -8.71 8.02
C ALA A 43 -6.19 -8.87 9.51
N GLU A 44 -4.94 -9.19 9.82
CA GLU A 44 -4.48 -9.58 11.16
C GLU A 44 -3.89 -8.40 11.96
N SER A 45 -3.33 -7.38 11.31
CA SER A 45 -2.66 -6.28 12.01
C SER A 45 -3.65 -5.31 12.67
N PRO A 46 -3.36 -4.85 13.91
CA PRO A 46 -4.17 -3.83 14.57
C PRO A 46 -4.10 -2.48 13.87
N VAL A 47 -3.03 -2.20 13.11
CA VAL A 47 -2.85 -0.95 12.35
C VAL A 47 -4.02 -0.70 11.39
N PHE A 48 -4.51 -1.77 10.76
CA PHE A 48 -5.60 -1.68 9.78
C PHE A 48 -6.97 -1.87 10.41
N GLY A 49 -7.09 -1.94 11.75
CA GLY A 49 -8.37 -2.14 12.43
C GLY A 49 -9.39 -1.06 12.05
N GLY A 50 -9.01 0.21 12.14
CA GLY A 50 -9.88 1.33 11.74
C GLY A 50 -10.24 1.30 10.25
N PHE A 51 -9.28 0.94 9.41
CA PHE A 51 -9.50 0.84 7.96
C PHE A 51 -10.49 -0.28 7.60
N ARG A 52 -10.36 -1.46 8.22
CA ARG A 52 -11.30 -2.57 8.04
C ARG A 52 -12.70 -2.20 8.48
N SER A 53 -12.85 -1.55 9.63
CA SER A 53 -14.16 -1.05 10.08
C SER A 53 -14.76 -0.07 9.07
N ALA A 54 -13.95 0.87 8.54
CA ALA A 54 -14.41 1.79 7.50
C ALA A 54 -14.88 1.04 6.24
N LEU A 55 -14.11 0.05 5.75
CA LEU A 55 -14.50 -0.78 4.60
C LEU A 55 -15.83 -1.52 4.82
N GLU A 56 -16.04 -2.10 6.00
CA GLU A 56 -17.28 -2.78 6.35
C GLU A 56 -18.48 -1.83 6.33
N HIS A 57 -18.32 -0.59 6.82
CA HIS A 57 -19.37 0.42 6.76
C HIS A 57 -19.71 0.82 5.32
N LEU A 58 -18.69 1.04 4.49
CA LEU A 58 -18.87 1.40 3.07
C LEU A 58 -19.59 0.29 2.29
N SER A 59 -19.25 -0.97 2.55
CA SER A 59 -19.91 -2.12 1.90
C SER A 59 -21.40 -2.26 2.25
N LYS A 60 -21.82 -1.77 3.43
CA LYS A 60 -23.22 -1.86 3.90
C LYS A 60 -24.09 -0.72 3.38
N ASP A 61 -23.53 0.46 3.21
CA ASP A 61 -24.27 1.66 2.80
C ASP A 61 -24.48 1.73 1.28
N GLU A 62 -23.60 1.17 0.46
CA GLU A 62 -23.65 1.39 -0.99
C GLU A 62 -24.55 0.41 -1.77
N GLY A 63 -25.09 -0.66 -1.17
CA GLY A 63 -26.05 -1.59 -1.81
C GLY A 63 -25.56 -2.26 -3.11
N ASN A 64 -24.32 -1.99 -3.49
CA ASN A 64 -23.61 -2.37 -4.69
C ASN A 64 -22.23 -2.83 -4.25
N ASP A 65 -21.74 -3.93 -4.83
CA ASP A 65 -20.57 -4.69 -4.35
C ASP A 65 -19.23 -3.93 -4.47
N GLU A 66 -19.24 -2.69 -4.97
CA GLU A 66 -18.03 -1.92 -5.26
C GLU A 66 -18.02 -0.58 -4.53
N VAL A 67 -17.18 -0.51 -3.49
CA VAL A 67 -16.89 0.73 -2.75
C VAL A 67 -16.33 1.78 -3.71
N ARG A 68 -16.92 2.99 -3.72
CA ARG A 68 -16.41 4.12 -4.52
C ARG A 68 -14.93 4.41 -4.25
N ASP A 69 -14.16 4.57 -5.34
CA ASP A 69 -12.71 4.77 -5.32
C ASP A 69 -12.26 5.96 -4.48
N ASP A 70 -12.96 7.09 -4.57
CA ASP A 70 -12.67 8.29 -3.78
C ASP A 70 -12.81 8.02 -2.28
N THR A 71 -13.88 7.32 -1.89
CA THR A 71 -14.18 6.99 -0.49
C THR A 71 -13.19 5.98 0.06
N LEU A 72 -12.72 5.05 -0.78
CA LEU A 72 -11.68 4.09 -0.43
C LEU A 72 -10.34 4.80 -0.15
N LEU A 73 -9.95 5.73 -1.02
CA LEU A 73 -8.73 6.54 -0.85
C LEU A 73 -8.81 7.41 0.42
N GLU A 74 -9.95 8.02 0.69
CA GLU A 74 -10.16 8.84 1.88
C GLU A 74 -10.11 8.00 3.16
N SER A 75 -10.74 6.82 3.15
CA SER A 75 -10.70 5.89 4.27
C SER A 75 -9.28 5.39 4.55
N TYR A 76 -8.51 5.09 3.51
CA TYR A 76 -7.11 4.69 3.66
C TYR A 76 -6.28 5.80 4.33
N ARG A 77 -6.41 7.04 3.84
CA ARG A 77 -5.65 8.20 4.33
C ARG A 77 -5.99 8.59 5.76
N SER A 78 -7.24 8.42 6.16
CA SER A 78 -7.72 8.84 7.48
C SER A 78 -7.60 7.75 8.54
N ALA A 79 -7.72 6.47 8.17
CA ALA A 79 -7.80 5.38 9.13
C ALA A 79 -6.45 4.69 9.40
N ILE A 80 -5.46 4.80 8.51
CA ILE A 80 -4.17 4.13 8.66
C ILE A 80 -3.13 5.15 9.15
N PRO A 81 -2.60 4.99 10.38
CA PRO A 81 -1.53 5.86 10.85
C PRO A 81 -0.22 5.56 10.12
N LEU A 82 0.71 6.51 10.15
CA LEU A 82 2.10 6.23 9.79
C LEU A 82 2.66 5.15 10.73
N THR A 83 3.34 4.16 10.15
CA THR A 83 3.86 3.00 10.88
C THR A 83 5.38 2.99 10.98
N THR A 84 5.89 2.22 11.95
CA THR A 84 7.31 1.90 12.14
C THR A 84 7.56 0.41 11.89
N TYR A 85 8.84 -0.01 11.89
CA TYR A 85 9.21 -1.42 11.71
C TYR A 85 8.50 -2.35 12.70
N ASP A 86 8.40 -1.93 13.96
CA ASP A 86 7.75 -2.66 15.05
C ASP A 86 6.31 -3.10 14.72
N SER A 87 5.60 -2.33 13.86
CA SER A 87 4.21 -2.65 13.52
C SER A 87 4.08 -3.87 12.59
N TYR A 88 5.12 -4.14 11.80
CA TYR A 88 5.14 -5.24 10.82
C TYR A 88 6.22 -6.30 11.10
N GLU A 89 7.09 -6.08 12.10
CA GLU A 89 8.10 -7.03 12.56
C GLU A 89 7.52 -8.43 12.84
N PRO A 90 6.38 -8.62 13.55
CA PRO A 90 5.86 -9.96 13.83
C PRO A 90 5.51 -10.75 12.57
N PHE A 91 5.16 -10.05 11.49
CA PHE A 91 4.81 -10.64 10.20
C PHE A 91 6.06 -10.93 9.36
N ILE A 92 7.06 -10.06 9.39
CA ILE A 92 8.37 -10.29 8.75
C ILE A 92 9.11 -11.45 9.40
N LYS A 93 9.03 -11.58 10.73
CA LYS A 93 9.72 -12.63 11.48
C LYS A 93 9.35 -14.03 10.99
N LYS A 94 8.10 -14.25 10.56
CA LYS A 94 7.64 -15.53 9.98
C LYS A 94 8.49 -15.96 8.78
N PHE A 95 8.89 -15.03 7.91
CA PHE A 95 9.78 -15.32 6.77
C PHE A 95 11.20 -15.73 7.18
N LEU A 96 11.62 -15.36 8.40
CA LEU A 96 12.97 -15.61 8.92
C LEU A 96 13.00 -16.84 9.85
N GLU A 97 11.86 -17.47 10.09
CA GLU A 97 11.79 -18.68 10.91
C GLU A 97 12.43 -19.86 10.18
N ARG A 98 13.20 -20.66 10.94
CA ARG A 98 13.97 -21.79 10.41
C ARG A 98 13.11 -22.84 9.68
N ASN A 99 11.84 -22.97 10.09
CA ASN A 99 10.91 -23.95 9.56
C ASN A 99 9.73 -23.32 8.80
N CYS A 100 9.87 -22.08 8.32
CA CYS A 100 8.84 -21.38 7.55
C CYS A 100 8.36 -22.23 6.37
N GLN A 101 7.07 -22.53 6.33
CA GLN A 101 6.41 -23.13 5.17
C GLN A 101 5.85 -22.05 4.25
N GLU A 102 5.60 -22.40 2.98
CA GLU A 102 4.99 -21.48 2.02
C GLU A 102 3.65 -20.94 2.55
N ASP A 103 2.80 -21.82 3.08
CA ASP A 103 1.48 -21.47 3.60
C ASP A 103 1.55 -20.51 4.80
N ASP A 104 2.66 -20.50 5.54
CA ASP A 104 2.85 -19.61 6.69
C ASP A 104 3.03 -18.14 6.28
N VAL A 105 3.44 -17.90 5.03
CA VAL A 105 3.82 -16.56 4.54
C VAL A 105 3.16 -16.17 3.22
N ARG A 106 2.40 -17.07 2.60
CA ARG A 106 1.60 -16.76 1.42
C ARG A 106 0.61 -15.63 1.70
N ASP A 107 0.50 -14.72 0.74
CA ASP A 107 -0.40 -13.57 0.78
C ASP A 107 -0.18 -12.65 2.00
N MET A 108 1.04 -12.64 2.58
CA MET A 108 1.31 -11.92 3.83
C MET A 108 1.16 -10.40 3.67
N PHE A 109 1.92 -9.80 2.74
CA PHE A 109 1.94 -8.35 2.49
C PHE A 109 1.40 -7.97 1.11
N SER A 110 1.41 -8.92 0.19
CA SER A 110 0.88 -8.80 -1.17
C SER A 110 0.47 -10.20 -1.64
N PRO A 111 -0.48 -10.31 -2.59
CA PRO A 111 -0.85 -11.61 -3.15
C PRO A 111 0.35 -12.41 -3.68
N GLY A 112 0.40 -13.70 -3.35
CA GLY A 112 1.48 -14.63 -3.66
C GLY A 112 2.61 -14.65 -2.62
N LEU A 113 3.82 -14.89 -3.10
CA LEU A 113 5.05 -14.91 -2.30
C LEU A 113 6.01 -13.83 -2.78
N PRO A 114 6.78 -13.20 -1.87
CA PRO A 114 7.85 -12.31 -2.28
C PRO A 114 8.97 -13.09 -2.97
N TYR A 115 9.53 -12.53 -4.04
CA TYR A 115 10.72 -13.09 -4.69
C TYR A 115 11.97 -12.95 -3.82
N PHE A 116 12.04 -11.87 -3.02
CA PHE A 116 13.13 -11.59 -2.09
C PHE A 116 12.63 -10.72 -0.92
N VAL A 117 13.29 -10.83 0.23
CA VAL A 117 13.12 -9.92 1.37
C VAL A 117 14.36 -9.04 1.46
N ALA A 118 14.18 -7.74 1.28
CA ALA A 118 15.28 -6.79 1.33
C ALA A 118 15.63 -6.43 2.78
N VAL A 119 16.93 -6.26 3.05
CA VAL A 119 17.45 -5.80 4.34
C VAL A 119 17.89 -4.35 4.19
N SER A 120 17.33 -3.46 5.01
CA SER A 120 17.75 -2.06 5.03
C SER A 120 19.07 -1.91 5.81
N SER A 121 19.85 -0.87 5.52
CA SER A 121 21.11 -0.60 6.25
C SER A 121 20.89 -0.13 7.69
N SER A 122 19.64 0.08 8.12
CA SER A 122 19.29 0.45 9.49
C SER A 122 18.95 -0.80 10.29
N THR A 123 19.53 -0.93 11.48
CA THR A 123 19.24 -1.98 12.45
C THR A 123 18.22 -1.43 13.45
N THR A 124 16.98 -1.91 13.38
CA THR A 124 16.03 -1.85 14.49
C THR A 124 16.08 -3.17 15.24
#